data_AF-A0AAD5SMP8-F1
#
_entry.id   AF-A0AAD5SMP8-F1
#
_cell.length_a   1.000
_cell.length_b   1.000
_cell.length_c   1.000
_cell.angle_alpha   90.00
_cell.angle_beta   90.00
_cell.angle_gamma   90.00
#
_symmetry.space_group_name_H-M   'P 1'
#
loop_
_entity.id
_entity.type
_entity.pdbx_description
1 polymer ?
#
loop_
_entity_poly.entity_id
_entity_poly.type
_entity_poly.pdbx_seq_one_letter_code
_entity_poly.pdbx_strand_id
1 'polypeptide(L)'
;NPMNQFKIGDRVNVNRKNNAGKHKNYTGVVQFVGTTKFAKGEVIGVELDDADAGSHDGSKNGTRYFECARGPHAGIFVRADVVSLRVPMEDLYSQVRGLLFTCMVDCAN
;
A
#
# COMPACT_ATOMS: atom_id res chain seq x y z
N ASN A 1 4.98 -3.17 15.97
CA ASN A 1 3.60 -3.34 15.45
C ASN A 1 3.67 -3.21 13.93
N PRO A 2 3.38 -4.26 13.14
CA PRO A 2 3.43 -4.17 11.66
C PRO A 2 2.51 -3.07 11.09
N MET A 3 1.51 -2.62 11.83
CA MET A 3 0.65 -1.51 11.38
C MET A 3 1.32 -0.12 11.48
N ASN A 4 2.36 0.06 12.31
CA ASN A 4 3.15 1.30 12.33
C ASN A 4 4.02 1.46 11.06
N GLN A 5 4.06 0.45 10.19
CA GLN A 5 4.85 0.46 8.97
C GLN A 5 4.15 1.15 7.80
N PHE A 6 2.82 1.24 7.81
CA PHE A 6 2.05 1.73 6.67
C PHE A 6 1.30 3.01 7.03
N LYS A 7 1.38 4.00 6.14
CA LYS A 7 0.59 5.24 6.20
C LYS A 7 -0.27 5.37 4.95
N ILE A 8 -1.37 6.11 5.08
CA ILE A 8 -2.19 6.52 3.94
C ILE A 8 -1.29 7.26 2.93
N GLY A 9 -1.44 6.93 1.65
CA GLY A 9 -0.61 7.43 0.55
C GLY A 9 0.60 6.57 0.21
N ASP A 10 0.97 5.59 1.04
CA ASP A 10 2.10 4.71 0.73
C ASP A 10 1.84 3.88 -0.53
N ARG A 11 2.86 3.79 -1.38
CA ARG A 11 2.91 2.82 -2.47
C ARG A 11 3.28 1.46 -1.92
N VAL A 12 2.53 0.44 -2.31
CA VAL A 12 2.69 -0.92 -1.78
C VAL A 12 2.60 -1.98 -2.87
N ASN A 13 3.25 -3.12 -2.62
CA ASN A 13 2.93 -4.37 -3.29
C ASN A 13 2.02 -5.22 -2.38
N VAL A 14 1.02 -5.87 -2.96
CA VAL A 14 0.09 -6.79 -2.30
C VAL A 14 0.28 -8.18 -2.90
N ASN A 15 0.67 -9.16 -2.08
CA ASN A 15 0.93 -10.53 -2.52
C ASN A 15 -0.24 -11.45 -2.12
N ARG A 16 -1.12 -11.77 -3.07
CA ARG A 16 -2.30 -12.62 -2.81
C ARG A 16 -2.21 -13.93 -3.59
N LYS A 17 -2.60 -15.04 -2.96
CA LYS A 17 -2.82 -16.31 -3.67
C LYS A 17 -4.19 -16.29 -4.35
N ASN A 18 -4.25 -16.69 -5.61
CA ASN A 18 -5.52 -16.97 -6.27
C ASN A 18 -6.06 -18.36 -5.87
N ASN A 19 -7.25 -18.72 -6.36
CA ASN A 19 -7.90 -20.00 -6.06
C ASN A 19 -7.09 -21.23 -6.56
N ALA A 20 -6.20 -21.04 -7.54
CA ALA A 20 -5.29 -22.07 -8.02
C ALA A 20 -3.98 -22.16 -7.22
N GLY A 21 -3.89 -21.44 -6.09
CA GLY A 21 -2.69 -21.37 -5.25
C GLY A 21 -1.53 -20.56 -5.84
N LYS A 22 -1.69 -19.98 -7.03
CA LYS A 22 -0.66 -19.16 -7.68
C LYS A 22 -0.64 -17.76 -7.07
N HIS A 23 0.56 -17.30 -6.73
CA HIS A 23 0.79 -15.93 -6.29
C HIS A 23 0.54 -14.96 -7.43
N LYS A 24 -0.32 -13.96 -7.19
CA LYS A 24 -0.47 -12.79 -8.04
C LYS A 24 -0.10 -11.57 -7.21
N ASN A 25 0.89 -10.83 -7.72
CA ASN A 25 1.33 -9.58 -7.11
C ASN A 25 0.52 -8.44 -7.72
N TYR A 26 0.00 -7.58 -6.86
CA TYR A 26 -0.66 -6.34 -7.24
C TYR A 26 0.12 -5.16 -6.67
N THR A 27 -0.05 -4.00 -7.28
CA THR A 27 0.47 -2.73 -6.78
C THR A 27 -0.69 -1.77 -6.52
N GLY A 28 -0.50 -0.87 -5.57
CA GLY A 28 -1.55 0.06 -5.17
C GLY A 28 -1.09 1.11 -4.18
N VAL A 29 -2.04 1.93 -3.75
CA VAL A 29 -1.87 3.00 -2.75
C VAL A 29 -2.66 2.65 -1.50
N VAL A 30 -2.04 2.79 -0.33
CA VAL A 30 -2.75 2.66 0.95
C VAL A 30 -3.75 3.81 1.08
N GLN A 31 -5.02 3.46 1.27
CA GLN A 31 -6.11 4.43 1.47
C GLN A 31 -6.73 4.34 2.86
N PHE A 32 -6.46 3.26 3.60
CA PHE A 32 -7.00 3.04 4.95
C PHE A 32 -6.07 2.15 5.78
N VAL A 33 -5.93 2.47 7.07
CA VAL A 33 -5.22 1.67 8.06
C VAL A 33 -6.04 1.68 9.34
N GLY A 34 -6.49 0.53 9.83
CA GLY A 34 -7.19 0.44 11.11
C GLY A 34 -8.21 -0.69 11.21
N THR A 35 -9.06 -0.64 12.23
CA THR A 35 -10.12 -1.62 12.49
C THR A 35 -11.36 -1.40 11.63
N THR A 36 -12.08 -2.47 11.30
CA THR A 36 -13.33 -2.40 10.54
C THR A 36 -14.46 -3.16 11.21
N LYS A 37 -15.71 -2.91 10.79
CA LYS A 37 -16.87 -3.64 11.31
C LYS A 37 -16.95 -5.08 10.83
N PHE A 38 -16.27 -5.42 9.73
CA PHE A 38 -16.39 -6.71 9.05
C PHE A 38 -15.23 -7.68 9.34
N ALA A 39 -14.13 -7.21 9.91
CA ALA A 39 -12.96 -8.04 10.21
C ALA A 39 -12.54 -7.88 11.67
N LYS A 40 -12.09 -8.98 12.29
CA LYS A 40 -11.43 -8.92 13.60
C LYS A 40 -10.03 -8.32 13.45
N GLY A 41 -9.63 -7.39 14.31
CA GLY A 41 -8.32 -6.75 14.25
C GLY A 41 -8.15 -5.79 13.07
N GLU A 42 -6.97 -5.20 12.94
CA GLU A 42 -6.70 -4.16 11.94
C GLU A 42 -6.47 -4.73 10.53
N VAL A 43 -6.77 -3.92 9.53
CA VAL A 43 -6.58 -4.20 8.10
C VAL A 43 -6.00 -2.98 7.40
N ILE A 44 -5.43 -3.22 6.22
CA ILE A 44 -4.99 -2.19 5.30
C ILE A 44 -5.98 -2.19 4.14
N GLY A 45 -6.59 -1.03 3.87
CA GLY A 45 -7.34 -0.78 2.65
C GLY A 45 -6.41 -0.20 1.59
N VAL A 46 -6.38 -0.84 0.42
CA VAL A 46 -5.53 -0.45 -0.70
C VAL A 46 -6.41 -0.22 -1.92
N GLU A 47 -6.19 0.90 -2.60
CA GLU A 47 -6.67 1.08 -3.97
C GLU A 47 -5.61 0.55 -4.94
N LEU A 48 -5.97 -0.48 -5.69
CA LEU A 48 -5.09 -1.14 -6.66
C LEU A 48 -4.96 -0.30 -7.93
N ASP A 49 -3.80 -0.39 -8.58
CA ASP A 49 -3.56 0.32 -9.85
C ASP A 49 -4.42 -0.23 -11.00
N ASP A 50 -4.71 -1.53 -10.97
CA ASP A 50 -5.64 -2.21 -11.88
C ASP A 50 -7.07 -2.07 -11.33
N ALA A 51 -7.92 -1.36 -12.08
CA ALA A 51 -9.26 -0.98 -11.67
C ALA A 51 -10.22 -2.17 -11.47
N ASP A 52 -9.90 -3.33 -12.06
CA ASP A 52 -10.73 -4.54 -12.01
C ASP A 52 -10.12 -5.66 -11.16
N ALA A 53 -8.96 -5.42 -10.54
CA ALA A 53 -8.23 -6.43 -9.77
C ALA A 53 -8.72 -6.62 -8.33
N GLY A 54 -9.44 -5.65 -7.79
CA GLY A 54 -9.94 -5.65 -6.41
C GLY A 54 -11.34 -6.24 -6.32
N SER A 55 -12.13 -5.76 -5.36
CA SER A 55 -13.45 -6.35 -5.08
C SER A 55 -14.52 -5.36 -4.62
N HIS A 56 -14.17 -4.08 -4.42
CA HIS A 56 -15.10 -3.05 -3.96
C HIS A 56 -14.56 -1.65 -4.28
N ASP A 57 -15.37 -0.62 -4.02
CA ASP A 57 -15.13 0.80 -4.29
C ASP A 57 -14.60 1.56 -3.06
N GLY A 58 -14.03 0.84 -2.09
CA GLY A 58 -13.67 1.37 -0.76
C GLY A 58 -14.78 1.28 0.30
N SER A 59 -15.97 0.78 -0.04
CA SER A 59 -17.03 0.43 0.91
C SER A 59 -17.16 -1.08 1.14
N LYS A 60 -17.70 -1.48 2.30
CA LYS A 60 -18.05 -2.87 2.61
C LYS A 60 -19.28 -2.90 3.50
N ASN A 61 -20.30 -3.68 3.13
CA ASN A 61 -21.57 -3.80 3.87
C ASN A 61 -22.21 -2.44 4.20
N GLY A 62 -22.27 -1.54 3.21
CA GLY A 62 -22.88 -0.21 3.37
C GLY A 62 -22.09 0.80 4.20
N THR A 63 -20.91 0.43 4.74
CA THR A 63 -20.00 1.37 5.40
C THR A 63 -18.85 1.73 4.48
N ARG A 64 -18.62 3.03 4.25
CA ARG A 64 -17.47 3.54 3.49
C ARG A 64 -16.26 3.70 4.40
N TYR A 65 -15.10 3.23 3.94
CA TYR A 65 -13.82 3.37 4.64
C TYR A 65 -12.84 4.26 3.87
N PHE A 66 -12.88 4.20 2.53
CA PHE A 66 -12.11 5.07 1.64
C PHE A 66 -12.82 5.21 0.29
N GLU A 67 -12.29 6.07 -0.58
CA GLU A 67 -12.73 6.23 -1.97
C GLU A 67 -11.74 5.55 -2.93
N CYS A 68 -12.28 4.94 -3.98
CA CYS A 68 -11.51 4.38 -5.09
C CYS A 68 -11.74 5.24 -6.35
N ALA A 69 -10.82 6.17 -6.61
CA ALA A 69 -10.87 7.04 -7.78
C ALA A 69 -10.71 6.27 -9.10
N ARG A 70 -9.98 5.15 -9.09
CA ARG A 70 -9.70 4.33 -10.28
C ARG A 70 -10.89 3.49 -10.75
N GLY A 71 -11.82 3.15 -9.87
CA GLY A 71 -13.01 2.39 -10.26
C GLY A 71 -13.68 1.61 -9.13
N PRO A 72 -14.89 1.06 -9.39
CA PRO A 72 -15.73 0.41 -8.38
C PRO A 72 -15.20 -0.96 -7.91
N HIS A 73 -14.16 -1.47 -8.56
CA HIS A 73 -13.53 -2.74 -8.24
C HIS A 73 -12.05 -2.59 -7.90
N ALA A 74 -11.54 -1.37 -7.71
CA ALA A 74 -10.11 -1.16 -7.44
C ALA A 74 -9.73 -1.41 -5.97
N GLY A 75 -10.69 -1.40 -5.05
CA GLY A 75 -10.45 -1.52 -3.62
C GLY A 75 -10.24 -2.96 -3.14
N ILE A 76 -9.30 -3.13 -2.22
CA ILE A 76 -9.11 -4.37 -1.46
C ILE A 76 -8.82 -4.08 0.03
N PHE A 77 -9.26 -4.97 0.91
CA PHE A 77 -8.81 -5.03 2.30
C PHE A 77 -7.96 -6.27 2.53
N VAL A 78 -6.78 -6.09 3.13
CA VAL A 78 -5.83 -7.16 3.42
C VAL A 78 -5.21 -7.01 4.81
N ARG A 79 -4.57 -8.09 5.28
CA ARG A 79 -3.72 -8.07 6.47
C ARG A 79 -2.34 -7.53 6.11
N ALA A 80 -1.62 -7.02 7.11
CA ALA A 80 -0.29 -6.43 6.92
C ALA A 80 0.77 -7.42 6.42
N ASP A 81 0.62 -8.72 6.72
CA ASP A 81 1.56 -9.78 6.35
C ASP A 81 1.68 -10.02 4.83
N VAL A 82 0.67 -9.61 4.06
CA VAL A 82 0.66 -9.71 2.60
C VAL A 82 0.97 -8.40 1.89
N VAL A 83 1.37 -7.36 2.63
CA VAL A 83 1.68 -6.03 2.09
C VAL A 83 3.16 -5.72 2.32
N SER A 84 3.79 -5.10 1.33
CA SER A 84 5.16 -4.58 1.45
C SER A 84 5.24 -3.18 0.88
N LEU A 85 6.00 -2.30 1.53
CA LEU A 85 6.27 -0.96 0.99
C LEU A 85 6.98 -1.09 -0.36
N ARG A 86 6.47 -0.36 -1.34
CA ARG A 86 7.09 -0.20 -2.65
C ARG A 86 7.69 1.19 -2.70
N VAL A 87 8.97 1.29 -2.40
CA VAL A 87 9.74 2.53 -2.59
C VAL A 87 10.19 2.57 -4.05
N PRO A 88 9.71 3.51 -4.89
CA PRO A 88 10.29 3.74 -6.20
C PRO A 88 11.78 4.03 -6.04
N MET A 89 12.61 3.50 -6.94
CA MET A 89 14.05 3.77 -6.91
C MET A 89 14.36 5.28 -6.93
N GLU A 90 13.53 6.07 -7.61
CA GLU A 90 13.63 7.53 -7.68
C GLU A 90 13.59 8.20 -6.29
N ASP A 91 12.72 7.71 -5.39
CA ASP A 91 12.62 8.22 -4.02
C ASP A 91 13.82 7.82 -3.18
N LEU A 92 14.35 6.61 -3.39
CA LEU A 92 15.55 6.14 -2.70
C LEU A 92 16.77 6.95 -3.14
N TYR A 93 16.95 7.15 -4.45
CA TYR A 93 18.03 7.96 -5.00
C TYR A 93 17.98 9.40 -4.49
N SER A 94 16.81 10.02 -4.39
CA SER A 94 16.68 11.38 -3.86
C SER A 94 17.10 11.45 -2.39
N GLN A 95 16.74 10.46 -1.58
CA GLN A 95 17.13 10.38 -0.17
C GLN A 95 18.64 10.13 0.01
N VAL A 96 19.23 9.19 -0.74
CA VAL A 96 20.68 8.91 -0.63
C VAL A 96 21.53 9.97 -1.31
N ARG A 97 21.03 10.65 -2.35
CA ARG A 97 21.74 11.74 -3.02
C ARG A 97 21.87 12.94 -2.09
N GLY A 98 20.85 13.26 -1.30
CA GLY A 98 20.97 14.28 -0.25
C GLY A 98 22.11 13.96 0.73
N LEU A 99 22.16 12.74 1.26
CA LEU A 99 23.19 12.27 2.19
C LEU A 99 24.61 12.21 1.57
N LEU A 100 24.73 11.70 0.34
CA LEU A 100 26.01 11.63 -0.38
C LEU A 100 26.53 13.02 -0.74
N PHE A 101 25.66 13.97 -1.10
CA PHE A 101 26.06 15.35 -1.33
C PHE A 101 26.54 16.03 -0.04
N THR A 102 25.86 15.86 1.09
CA THR A 102 26.30 16.47 2.36
C THR A 102 27.66 15.92 2.80
N CYS A 103 27.85 14.59 2.79
CA CYS A 103 29.13 13.99 3.16
C CYS A 103 30.29 14.40 2.24
N MET A 104 30.06 14.61 0.94
CA MET A 104 31.12 15.08 0.03
C MET A 104 31.49 16.54 0.26
N VAL A 105 30.56 17.38 0.73
CA VAL A 105 30.82 18.79 1.02
C VAL A 105 31.53 18.94 2.37
N ASP A 106 31.19 18.10 3.37
CA ASP A 106 31.87 18.12 4.68
C ASP A 106 33.28 17.49 4.65
N CYS A 107 33.57 16.59 3.70
CA CYS A 107 34.92 16.05 3.50
C CYS A 107 35.83 16.94 2.63
N ALA A 108 35.29 17.99 2.02
CA ALA A 108 36.02 18.91 1.14
C ALA A 108 36.46 20.21 1.85
N ASN A 109 36.32 20.29 3.17
CA ASN A 109 36.67 21.46 3.99
C ASN A 109 37.64 21.10 5.11
#